data_AF-A0A2H5Y6X5-F1
#
_entry.id   AF-A0A2H5Y6X5-F1
#
_cell.length_a   1.000
_cell.length_b   1.000
_cell.length_c   1.000
_cell.angle_alpha   90.00
_cell.angle_beta   90.00
_cell.angle_gamma   90.00
#
_symmetry.space_group_name_H-M   'P 1'
#
loop_
_entity.id
_entity.type
_entity.pdbx_description
1 polymer ?
#
loop_
_entity_poly.entity_id
_entity_poly.type
_entity_poly.pdbx_seq_one_letter_code
_entity_poly.pdbx_strand_id
1 'polypeptide(L)'
;MGRIYQVDYERAFALCSEMERHFEAMEGQGVQLQGLLESVASGWLPHGAIVRAYGEGMVHRIRGSLGESRANIASLRQALLSLKALEEEQARRMRSARAR
;
A
#
# COMPACT_ATOMS: atom_id res chain seq x y z
N MET A 1 -35.35 3.55 3.58
CA MET A 1 -34.65 4.02 2.37
C MET A 1 -33.16 4.02 2.67
N GLY A 2 -32.40 3.01 2.23
CA GLY A 2 -30.95 2.98 2.43
C GLY A 2 -30.30 3.99 1.50
N ARG A 3 -29.47 4.89 2.04
CA ARG A 3 -28.61 5.75 1.20
C ARG A 3 -27.64 4.84 0.46
N ILE A 4 -27.76 4.78 -0.86
CA ILE A 4 -26.71 4.22 -1.71
C ILE A 4 -25.57 5.22 -1.64
N TYR A 5 -24.51 4.90 -0.90
CA TYR A 5 -23.30 5.69 -0.91
C TYR A 5 -22.69 5.54 -2.31
N GLN A 6 -22.82 6.58 -3.13
CA GLN A 6 -22.18 6.62 -4.43
C GLN A 6 -20.68 6.77 -4.21
N VAL A 7 -19.90 5.79 -4.64
CA VAL A 7 -18.45 5.80 -4.48
C VAL A 7 -17.86 6.84 -5.44
N ASP A 8 -17.11 7.79 -4.90
CA ASP A 8 -16.25 8.67 -5.68
C ASP A 8 -14.99 7.89 -6.08
N TYR A 9 -15.06 7.22 -7.23
CA TYR A 9 -13.96 6.39 -7.72
C TYR A 9 -12.71 7.18 -8.04
N GLU A 10 -12.84 8.42 -8.51
CA GLU A 10 -11.68 9.25 -8.82
C GLU A 10 -10.88 9.53 -7.55
N ARG A 11 -11.57 9.94 -6.48
CA ARG A 11 -10.96 10.13 -5.18
C ARG A 11 -10.42 8.83 -4.59
N ALA A 12 -11.13 7.72 -4.73
CA ALA A 12 -10.69 6.43 -4.20
C ALA A 12 -9.38 5.95 -4.88
N PHE A 13 -9.29 6.04 -6.21
CA PHE A 13 -8.07 5.69 -6.94
C PHE A 13 -6.92 6.65 -6.64
N ALA A 14 -7.20 7.95 -6.45
CA ALA A 14 -6.19 8.92 -6.06
C ALA A 14 -5.56 8.58 -4.70
N LEU A 15 -6.39 8.18 -3.71
CA LEU A 15 -5.92 7.75 -2.39
C LEU A 15 -5.07 6.48 -2.48
N CYS A 16 -5.46 5.48 -3.29
CA CYS A 16 -4.61 4.30 -3.51
C CYS A 16 -3.23 4.69 -4.04
N SER A 17 -3.18 5.59 -5.03
CA SER A 17 -1.90 6.05 -5.59
C SER A 17 -1.10 6.93 -4.64
N GLU A 18 -1.75 7.66 -3.73
CA GLU A 18 -1.07 8.36 -2.65
C GLU A 18 -0.43 7.39 -1.65
N MET A 19 -1.15 6.35 -1.26
CA MET A 19 -0.62 5.30 -0.37
C MET A 19 0.57 4.56 -1.00
N GLU A 20 0.50 4.23 -2.30
CA GLU A 20 1.60 3.63 -3.05
C GLU A 20 2.88 4.49 -2.97
N ARG A 21 2.76 5.81 -3.19
CA ARG A 21 3.89 6.75 -3.08
C ARG A 21 4.47 6.81 -1.68
N HIS A 22 3.62 6.80 -0.64
CA HIS A 22 4.10 6.77 0.73
C HIS A 22 4.88 5.48 1.04
N PHE A 23 4.43 4.33 0.55
CA PHE A 23 5.14 3.07 0.76
C PHE A 23 6.48 3.04 0.01
N GLU A 24 6.54 3.58 -1.21
CA GLU A 24 7.81 3.75 -1.94
C GLU A 24 8.80 4.64 -1.17
N ALA A 25 8.32 5.77 -0.63
CA ALA A 25 9.16 6.64 0.21
C ALA A 25 9.67 5.92 1.47
N MET A 26 8.81 5.13 2.13
CA MET A 26 9.18 4.34 3.31
C MET A 26 10.22 3.25 2.96
N GLU A 27 10.15 2.64 1.77
CA GLU A 27 11.19 1.71 1.32
C GLU A 27 12.54 2.39 1.13
N GLY A 28 12.54 3.59 0.53
CA GLY A 28 13.75 4.41 0.41
C GLY A 28 14.37 4.72 1.76
N GLN A 29 13.56 5.07 2.76
CA GLN A 29 14.00 5.28 4.15
C GLN A 29 14.53 3.98 4.78
N GLY A 30 13.92 2.83 4.50
CA GLY A 30 14.40 1.53 4.97
C GLY A 30 15.78 1.16 4.43
N VAL A 31 16.09 1.49 3.17
CA VAL A 31 17.43 1.32 2.59
C VAL A 31 18.45 2.24 3.27
N GLN A 32 18.09 3.51 3.51
CA GLN A 32 18.95 4.45 4.23
C GLN A 32 19.24 3.98 5.66
N LEU A 33 18.22 3.48 6.36
CA LEU A 33 18.36 2.91 7.70
C LEU A 33 19.33 1.73 7.73
N GLN A 34 19.26 0.84 6.74
CA GLN A 34 20.21 -0.27 6.62
C GLN A 34 21.66 0.23 6.50
N GLY A 35 21.91 1.20 5.61
CA GLY A 35 23.25 1.78 5.45
C GLY A 35 23.79 2.45 6.72
N LEU A 36 22.92 3.15 7.47
CA LEU A 36 23.27 3.73 8.77
C LEU A 36 23.62 2.66 9.80
N LEU A 37 22.85 1.57 9.87
CA LEU A 37 23.12 0.45 10.78
C LEU A 37 24.46 -0.22 10.47
N GLU A 38 24.77 -0.42 9.18
CA GLU A 38 26.07 -0.97 8.74
C GLU A 38 27.23 -0.05 9.14
N SER A 39 27.08 1.27 8.94
CA SER A 39 28.07 2.27 9.36
C SER A 39 28.31 2.22 10.88
N VAL A 40 27.24 2.29 11.69
CA VAL A 40 27.35 2.22 13.17
C VAL A 40 27.97 0.91 13.62
N ALA A 41 27.55 -0.21 13.05
CA ALA A 41 28.07 -1.52 13.41
C ALA A 41 29.58 -1.65 13.11
N SER A 42 30.08 -1.01 12.06
CA SER A 42 31.51 -1.05 11.73
C SER A 42 32.38 -0.22 12.67
N GLY A 43 31.86 0.90 13.18
CA GLY A 43 32.59 1.80 14.07
C GLY A 43 32.52 1.43 15.57
N TRP A 44 31.52 0.65 15.97
CA TRP A 44 31.25 0.39 17.38
C TRP A 44 31.74 -0.98 17.84
N LEU A 45 33.05 -1.12 18.07
CA LEU A 45 33.62 -2.33 18.67
C LEU A 45 33.51 -2.30 20.21
N PRO A 46 33.21 -3.43 20.87
CA PRO A 46 32.92 -4.77 20.32
C PRO A 46 31.42 -4.99 19.96
N HIS A 47 30.56 -3.98 20.11
CA HIS A 47 29.10 -4.12 20.05
C HIS A 47 28.49 -4.22 18.64
N GLY A 48 29.29 -4.06 17.59
CA GLY A 48 28.82 -4.03 16.20
C GLY A 48 28.01 -5.26 15.77
N ALA A 49 28.34 -6.44 16.30
CA ALA A 49 27.60 -7.67 16.03
C ALA A 49 26.12 -7.60 16.52
N ILE A 50 25.89 -6.97 17.68
CA ILE A 50 24.54 -6.79 18.24
C ILE A 50 23.75 -5.80 17.38
N VAL A 51 24.40 -4.71 16.96
CA VAL A 51 23.79 -3.69 16.09
C VAL A 51 23.37 -4.29 14.76
N ARG A 52 24.19 -5.17 14.14
CA ARG A 52 23.82 -5.89 12.91
C ARG A 52 22.61 -6.79 13.14
N ALA A 53 22.67 -7.67 14.13
CA ALA A 53 21.59 -8.64 14.37
C ALA A 53 20.24 -7.94 14.65
N TYR A 54 20.24 -6.90 15.50
CA TYR A 54 19.04 -6.14 15.78
C TYR A 54 18.56 -5.33 14.56
N GLY A 55 19.51 -4.68 13.88
CA GLY A 55 19.26 -3.86 12.69
C GLY A 55 18.65 -4.67 11.54
N GLU A 56 19.21 -5.83 11.24
CA GLU A 56 18.71 -6.76 10.23
C GLU A 56 17.27 -7.21 10.54
N GLY A 57 16.99 -7.59 11.79
CA GLY A 57 15.64 -7.97 12.21
C GLY A 57 14.63 -6.83 12.10
N MET A 58 15.04 -5.60 12.42
CA MET A 58 14.21 -4.41 12.25
C MET A 58 13.93 -4.11 10.77
N VAL A 59 14.96 -4.08 9.92
CA VAL A 59 14.84 -3.84 8.47
C VAL A 59 13.97 -4.92 7.82
N HIS A 60 14.15 -6.18 8.20
CA HIS A 60 13.35 -7.29 7.69
C HIS A 60 11.86 -7.11 8.02
N ARG A 61 11.51 -6.75 9.26
CA ARG A 61 10.12 -6.49 9.66
C ARG A 61 9.49 -5.32 8.91
N ILE A 62 10.24 -4.23 8.74
CA ILE A 62 9.77 -3.06 7.98
C ILE A 62 9.47 -3.47 6.54
N ARG A 63 10.38 -4.18 5.87
CA ARG A 63 10.18 -4.67 4.51
C ARG A 63 8.99 -5.61 4.38
N GLY A 64 8.82 -6.54 5.33
CA GLY A 64 7.67 -7.44 5.37
C GLY A 64 6.34 -6.67 5.46
N SER A 65 6.24 -5.73 6.41
CA SER A 65 5.04 -4.91 6.59
C SER A 65 4.72 -4.02 5.39
N LEU A 66 5.74 -3.46 4.73
CA LEU A 66 5.57 -2.68 3.49
C LEU A 66 5.10 -3.56 2.32
N GLY A 67 5.64 -4.78 2.21
CA GLY A 67 5.20 -5.76 1.22
C GLY A 67 3.73 -6.15 1.39
N GLU A 68 3.30 -6.44 2.61
CA GLU A 68 1.89 -6.71 2.94
C GLU A 68 1.00 -5.52 2.63
N SER A 69 1.43 -4.31 2.99
CA SER A 69 0.67 -3.08 2.74
C SER A 69 0.47 -2.82 1.23
N ARG A 70 1.49 -3.10 0.41
CA ARG A 70 1.38 -3.05 -1.06
C ARG A 70 0.40 -4.06 -1.61
N ALA A 71 0.46 -5.31 -1.14
CA ALA A 71 -0.49 -6.34 -1.55
C ALA A 71 -1.92 -5.92 -1.23
N ASN A 72 -2.16 -5.39 -0.03
CA ASN A 72 -3.47 -4.90 0.39
C ASN A 72 -3.99 -3.75 -0.48
N ILE A 73 -3.14 -2.79 -0.86
CA ILE A 73 -3.56 -1.70 -1.76
C ILE A 73 -3.81 -2.17 -3.19
N ALA A 74 -3.02 -3.11 -3.70
CA ALA A 74 -3.30 -3.74 -4.98
C ALA A 74 -4.67 -4.44 -4.97
N SER A 75 -4.97 -5.19 -3.90
CA SER A 75 -6.29 -5.82 -3.71
C SER A 75 -7.42 -4.79 -3.62
N LEU A 76 -7.22 -3.69 -2.88
CA LEU A 76 -8.20 -2.61 -2.79
C LEU A 76 -8.47 -1.97 -4.15
N ARG A 77 -7.42 -1.72 -4.94
CA ARG A 77 -7.55 -1.17 -6.29
C ARG A 77 -8.34 -2.09 -7.22
N GLN A 78 -8.11 -3.40 -7.14
CA GLN A 78 -8.88 -4.40 -7.89
C GLN A 78 -10.34 -4.45 -7.46
N ALA A 79 -10.61 -4.35 -6.15
CA ALA A 79 -11.97 -4.29 -5.64
C ALA A 79 -12.72 -3.05 -6.14
N LEU A 80 -12.07 -1.88 -6.15
CA LEU A 80 -12.62 -0.63 -6.69
C LEU A 80 -12.93 -0.73 -8.18
N LEU A 81 -12.03 -1.33 -8.98
CA LEU A 81 -12.27 -1.57 -10.40
C LEU A 81 -13.48 -2.49 -10.63
N SER A 82 -13.58 -3.57 -9.84
CA SER A 82 -14.68 -4.52 -9.92
C SER A 82 -16.02 -3.87 -9.57
N LEU A 83 -16.05 -3.04 -8.53
CA LEU A 83 -17.24 -2.32 -8.10
C LEU A 83 -17.69 -1.31 -9.17
N LYS A 84 -16.76 -0.53 -9.73
CA LYS A 84 -17.05 0.41 -10.82
C LYS A 84 -17.69 -0.29 -12.02
N ALA A 85 -17.12 -1.42 -12.44
CA ALA A 85 -17.65 -2.20 -13.55
C ALA A 85 -19.06 -2.75 -13.27
N LEU A 86 -19.32 -3.19 -12.04
CA LEU A 86 -20.63 -3.67 -11.62
C LEU A 86 -21.68 -2.55 -11.64
N GLU A 87 -21.35 -1.36 -11.14
CA GLU A 87 -22.23 -0.20 -11.16
C GLU A 87 -22.54 0.27 -12.59
N GLU A 88 -21.54 0.29 -13.47
CA GLU A 88 -21.73 0.63 -14.89
C GLU A 88 -22.64 -0.38 -15.62
N GLU A 89 -22.51 -1.67 -15.32
CA GLU A 89 -23.40 -2.72 -15.85
C GLU A 89 -24.83 -2.57 -15.32
N GLN A 90 -25.02 -2.31 -14.02
CA GLN A 90 -26.34 -2.05 -13.44
C GLN A 90 -26.99 -0.82 -14.06
N ALA A 91 -26.24 0.27 -14.24
CA ALA A 91 -26.72 1.49 -14.89
C ALA A 91 -27.12 1.23 -16.36
N ARG A 92 -26.36 0.41 -17.10
CA ARG A 92 -26.71 0.00 -18.47
C ARG A 92 -28.03 -0.78 -18.51
N ARG A 93 -28.20 -1.77 -17.62
CA ARG A 93 -29.44 -2.59 -17.54
C ARG A 93 -30.67 -1.76 -17.19
N MET A 94 -30.54 -0.80 -16.27
CA MET A 94 -31.65 0.08 -15.91
C MET A 94 -32.07 0.98 -17.08
N ARG A 95 -31.12 1.51 -17.85
CA ARG A 95 -31.42 2.32 -19.05
C ARG A 95 -32.11 1.50 -20.13
N SER A 96 -31.69 0.25 -20.38
CA SER A 96 -32.31 -0.60 -21.40
C SER A 96 -33.71 -1.08 -21.00
N ALA A 97 -33.97 -1.34 -19.71
CA ALA A 97 -35.28 -1.69 -19.20
C ALA A 97 -36.30 -0.54 -19.30
N ARG A 98 -35.84 0.71 -19.17
CA ARG A 98 -36.69 1.91 -19.23
C ARG A 98 -37.02 2.37 -20.65
N ALA A 99 -36.30 1.86 -21.64
CA ALA A 99 -36.51 2.12 -23.06
C ALA A 99 -37.45 1.09 -23.75
N ARG A 100 -37.95 0.10 -22.99
CA ARG A 100 -38.95 -0.89 -23.40
C ARG A 100 -40.25 -0.63 -22.65
#